data_AF-A0A965IJ90-F1
#
_entry.id   AF-A0A965IJ90-F1
#
_cell.length_a   1.000
_cell.length_b   1.000
_cell.length_c   1.000
_cell.angle_alpha   90.00
_cell.angle_beta   90.00
_cell.angle_gamma   90.00
#
_symmetry.space_group_name_H-M   'P 1'
#
loop_
_entity.id
_entity.type
_entity.pdbx_description
1 polymer ?
#
loop_
_entity_poly.entity_id
_entity_poly.type
_entity_poly.pdbx_seq_one_letter_code
_entity_poly.pdbx_strand_id
1 'polypeptide(L)'
;HEARANAAVVQWETYKPTKPKFIGKRVFKNFDLAELEPFIDWAPFFQTWDLAGPFPAILEDDVVGDEAKKVFADGQAMLKKIIEGRWLTANAVVGLYPAQRVGDDIVLYADESRQQQVMTWYGLRQQTVKPNNNPNRCLSDFVADQTQAADYVGLFAVTTGIGSEKQEKRFVDANDDYSAILFKALADRLAEAFAECMHQRVRKDLWGYAADESFSNPELIAEKYQGIRPAPGYPACPDHSAKRAMFDVLQCGDIGMGLTESLAMTPAASVSGFYLAHPQASYFNVGRIGEDQVQDLALRQGVEVKDLQRLLAPNL
;
A
#
# COMPACT_ATOMS: atom_id res chain seq x y z
N HIS A 1 -12.98 -25.47 2.06
CA HIS A 1 -12.57 -26.59 1.18
C HIS A 1 -12.86 -26.33 -0.31
N GLU A 2 -14.05 -25.85 -0.71
CA GLU A 2 -14.37 -25.61 -2.13
C GLU A 2 -13.69 -24.39 -2.75
N ALA A 3 -13.70 -23.23 -2.05
CA ALA A 3 -13.05 -22.01 -2.56
C ALA A 3 -11.54 -22.20 -2.81
N ARG A 4 -10.86 -22.97 -1.96
CA ARG A 4 -9.43 -23.33 -2.13
C ARG A 4 -9.21 -24.22 -3.35
N ALA A 5 -10.16 -25.09 -3.69
CA ALA A 5 -10.07 -25.91 -4.89
C ALA A 5 -10.26 -25.09 -6.18
N ASN A 6 -10.97 -23.95 -6.11
CA ASN A 6 -11.12 -22.99 -7.19
C ASN A 6 -10.11 -21.80 -7.09
N ALA A 7 -8.91 -22.04 -6.56
CA ALA A 7 -7.88 -21.01 -6.46
C ALA A 7 -7.43 -20.50 -7.84
N ALA A 8 -6.85 -19.30 -7.90
CA ALA A 8 -6.29 -18.82 -9.15
C ALA A 8 -5.12 -19.74 -9.59
N VAL A 9 -5.23 -20.28 -10.79
CA VAL A 9 -4.16 -21.09 -11.40
C VAL A 9 -3.20 -20.14 -12.09
N VAL A 10 -2.02 -19.99 -11.51
CA VAL A 10 -0.93 -19.16 -12.01
C VAL A 10 0.11 -20.06 -12.68
N GLN A 11 0.58 -19.68 -13.87
CA GLN A 11 1.53 -20.47 -14.65
C GLN A 11 2.97 -20.16 -14.26
N TRP A 12 3.58 -21.06 -13.48
CA TRP A 12 4.96 -20.94 -13.02
C TRP A 12 5.98 -21.57 -13.98
N GLU A 13 5.51 -22.39 -14.93
CA GLU A 13 6.38 -23.04 -15.93
C GLU A 13 6.95 -22.02 -16.94
N THR A 14 6.22 -20.93 -17.18
CA THR A 14 6.56 -19.89 -18.16
C THR A 14 7.00 -18.58 -17.51
N TYR A 15 6.82 -18.45 -16.20
CA TYR A 15 7.24 -17.28 -15.42
C TYR A 15 8.23 -17.69 -14.33
N LYS A 16 9.44 -17.13 -14.40
CA LYS A 16 10.43 -17.27 -13.35
C LYS A 16 10.45 -15.99 -12.50
N PRO A 17 10.16 -16.07 -11.19
CA PRO A 17 10.31 -14.93 -10.29
C PRO A 17 11.69 -14.29 -10.41
N THR A 18 11.71 -12.96 -10.52
CA THR A 18 12.96 -12.22 -10.52
C THR A 18 13.49 -12.11 -9.10
N LYS A 19 14.74 -12.49 -8.89
CA LYS A 19 15.42 -12.29 -7.62
C LYS A 19 15.69 -10.79 -7.39
N PRO A 20 15.28 -10.21 -6.24
CA PRO A 20 15.63 -8.86 -5.85
C PRO A 20 17.14 -8.59 -5.85
N LYS A 21 17.55 -7.34 -6.09
CA LYS A 21 18.97 -6.96 -6.03
C LYS A 21 19.56 -7.00 -4.61
N PHE A 22 18.72 -7.08 -3.58
CA PHE A 22 19.13 -7.31 -2.20
C PHE A 22 18.02 -8.03 -1.42
N ILE A 23 18.41 -8.70 -0.34
CA ILE A 23 17.50 -9.28 0.65
C ILE A 23 17.64 -8.50 1.97
N GLY A 24 16.53 -8.31 2.67
CA GLY A 24 16.45 -7.52 3.89
C GLY A 24 15.80 -6.16 3.63
N LYS A 25 16.15 -5.14 4.43
CA LYS A 25 15.54 -3.82 4.36
C LYS A 25 16.53 -2.71 4.02
N ARG A 26 16.02 -1.66 3.36
CA ARG A 26 16.71 -0.39 3.11
C ARG A 26 15.86 0.77 3.61
N VAL A 27 16.52 1.68 4.31
CA VAL A 27 15.90 2.88 4.89
C VAL A 27 16.28 4.10 4.06
N PHE A 28 15.30 4.95 3.79
CA PHE A 28 15.43 6.24 3.13
C PHE A 28 14.98 7.32 4.11
N LYS A 29 15.90 8.16 4.57
CA LYS A 29 15.57 9.26 5.50
C LYS A 29 15.76 10.60 4.83
N ASN A 30 14.92 11.58 5.20
CA ASN A 30 14.94 12.93 4.66
C ASN A 30 14.87 12.93 3.12
N PHE A 31 13.98 12.12 2.57
CA PHE A 31 13.73 12.06 1.13
C PHE A 31 13.28 13.44 0.62
N ASP A 32 13.75 13.85 -0.55
CA ASP A 32 13.43 15.16 -1.10
C ASP A 32 11.95 15.21 -1.50
N LEU A 33 11.19 16.12 -0.87
CA LEU A 33 9.77 16.30 -1.17
C LEU A 33 9.54 16.76 -2.62
N ALA A 34 10.51 17.46 -3.22
CA ALA A 34 10.42 17.88 -4.62
C ALA A 34 10.42 16.69 -5.59
N GLU A 35 11.03 15.56 -5.22
CA GLU A 35 10.99 14.33 -6.02
C GLU A 35 9.61 13.65 -6.00
N LEU A 36 8.75 14.00 -5.03
CA LEU A 36 7.41 13.42 -4.88
C LEU A 36 6.34 14.17 -5.68
N GLU A 37 6.53 15.47 -5.93
CA GLU A 37 5.57 16.31 -6.64
C GLU A 37 5.12 15.72 -8.00
N PRO A 38 6.01 15.16 -8.85
CA PRO A 38 5.60 14.56 -10.13
C PRO A 38 4.71 13.32 -10.02
N PHE A 39 4.65 12.69 -8.83
CA PHE A 39 3.87 11.47 -8.57
C PHE A 39 2.50 11.76 -7.93
N ILE A 40 2.15 13.03 -7.70
CA ILE A 40 0.88 13.39 -7.07
C ILE A 40 -0.29 13.04 -8.01
N ASP A 41 -1.22 12.24 -7.50
CA ASP A 41 -2.58 12.16 -8.03
C ASP A 41 -3.45 13.25 -7.38
N TRP A 42 -3.83 14.24 -8.18
CA TRP A 42 -4.64 15.37 -7.75
C TRP A 42 -6.14 15.05 -7.69
N ALA A 43 -6.62 13.94 -8.26
CA ALA A 43 -8.06 13.65 -8.25
C ALA A 43 -8.62 13.53 -6.81
N PRO A 44 -7.98 12.81 -5.86
CA PRO A 44 -8.50 12.75 -4.49
C PRO A 44 -8.27 14.05 -3.68
N PHE A 45 -7.34 14.91 -4.13
CA PHE A 45 -7.22 16.27 -3.56
C PHE A 45 -8.53 17.04 -3.79
N PHE A 46 -9.08 17.04 -5.01
CA PHE A 46 -10.36 17.70 -5.29
C PHE A 46 -11.54 17.05 -4.57
N GLN A 47 -11.53 15.73 -4.38
CA GLN A 47 -12.55 15.03 -3.60
C GLN A 47 -12.57 15.49 -2.14
N THR A 48 -11.43 15.88 -1.56
CA THR A 48 -11.36 16.46 -0.20
C THR A 48 -12.13 17.79 -0.10
N TRP A 49 -12.35 18.46 -1.23
CA TRP A 49 -13.11 19.70 -1.36
C TRP A 49 -14.53 19.48 -1.88
N ASP A 50 -15.03 18.24 -1.89
CA ASP A 50 -16.31 17.85 -2.47
C ASP A 50 -16.46 18.23 -3.96
N LEU A 51 -15.34 18.36 -4.67
CA LEU A 51 -15.31 18.66 -6.11
C LEU A 51 -15.14 17.36 -6.90
N ALA A 52 -16.21 16.93 -7.56
CA ALA A 52 -16.24 15.71 -8.35
C ALA A 52 -15.79 15.96 -9.79
N GLY A 53 -14.81 15.18 -10.26
CA GLY A 53 -14.37 15.22 -11.65
C GLY A 53 -12.94 14.68 -11.80
N PRO A 54 -12.56 14.14 -12.98
CA PRO A 54 -11.21 13.69 -13.22
C PRO A 54 -10.27 14.89 -13.41
N PHE A 55 -9.08 14.85 -12.79
CA PHE A 55 -8.02 15.81 -13.09
C PHE A 55 -7.27 15.41 -14.38
N PRO A 56 -6.90 16.34 -15.28
CA PRO A 56 -7.06 17.80 -15.18
C PRO A 56 -8.40 18.35 -15.68
N ALA A 57 -9.28 17.53 -16.25
CA ALA A 57 -10.52 17.98 -16.89
C ALA A 57 -11.46 18.77 -15.95
N ILE A 58 -11.45 18.48 -14.64
CA ILE A 58 -12.22 19.23 -13.63
C ILE A 58 -11.93 20.73 -13.62
N LEU A 59 -10.74 21.16 -14.08
CA LEU A 59 -10.37 22.57 -14.15
C LEU A 59 -11.14 23.33 -15.25
N GLU A 60 -11.66 22.61 -16.24
CA GLU A 60 -12.41 23.16 -17.38
C GLU A 60 -13.92 22.93 -17.24
N ASP A 61 -14.38 22.39 -16.10
CA ASP A 61 -15.80 22.11 -15.86
C ASP A 61 -16.63 23.41 -15.76
N ASP A 62 -17.78 23.43 -16.44
CA ASP A 62 -18.66 24.61 -16.53
C ASP A 62 -19.32 25.00 -15.20
N VAL A 63 -19.42 24.07 -14.24
CA VAL A 63 -20.11 24.27 -12.96
C VAL A 63 -19.10 24.48 -11.83
N VAL A 64 -18.08 23.63 -11.75
CA VAL A 64 -17.12 23.63 -10.63
C VAL A 64 -15.71 24.10 -11.00
N GLY A 65 -15.42 24.35 -12.28
CA GLY A 65 -14.07 24.62 -12.76
C GLY A 65 -13.43 25.87 -12.19
N ASP A 66 -14.20 26.93 -11.92
CA ASP A 66 -13.67 28.16 -11.31
C ASP A 66 -13.20 27.93 -9.87
N GLU A 67 -13.95 27.19 -9.06
CA GLU A 67 -13.52 26.82 -7.71
C GLU A 67 -12.39 25.80 -7.73
N ALA A 68 -12.43 24.82 -8.64
CA ALA A 68 -11.35 23.86 -8.84
C ALA A 68 -10.02 24.57 -9.18
N LYS A 69 -10.04 25.58 -10.04
CA LYS A 69 -8.84 26.39 -10.36
C LYS A 69 -8.30 27.14 -9.15
N LYS A 70 -9.17 27.75 -8.34
CA LYS A 70 -8.76 28.50 -7.14
C LYS A 70 -8.11 27.59 -6.11
N VAL A 71 -8.78 26.49 -5.75
CA VAL A 71 -8.26 25.56 -4.74
C VAL A 71 -7.00 24.84 -5.22
N PHE A 72 -6.89 24.56 -6.52
CA PHE A 72 -5.66 24.03 -7.11
C PHE A 72 -4.51 25.03 -7.02
N ALA A 73 -4.75 26.31 -7.34
CA ALA A 73 -3.74 27.36 -7.23
C ALA A 73 -3.26 27.53 -5.78
N ASP A 74 -4.18 27.53 -4.82
CA ASP A 74 -3.84 27.58 -3.39
C ASP A 74 -3.06 26.34 -2.95
N GLY A 75 -3.48 25.16 -3.41
CA GLY A 75 -2.80 23.90 -3.16
C GLY A 75 -1.37 23.89 -3.70
N GLN A 76 -1.15 24.37 -4.93
CA GLN A 76 0.19 24.51 -5.51
C GLN A 76 1.03 25.51 -4.73
N ALA A 77 0.46 26.65 -4.34
CA ALA A 77 1.16 27.67 -3.56
C ALA A 77 1.55 27.14 -2.16
N MET A 78 0.69 26.34 -1.52
CA MET A 78 0.99 25.72 -0.24
C MET A 78 1.99 24.56 -0.37
N LEU A 79 1.87 23.72 -1.39
CA LEU A 79 2.83 22.65 -1.70
C LEU A 79 4.24 23.21 -1.86
N LYS A 80 4.37 24.31 -2.61
CA LYS A 80 5.64 25.04 -2.76
C LYS A 80 6.21 25.46 -1.40
N LYS A 81 5.39 26.03 -0.50
CA LYS A 81 5.82 26.41 0.85
C LYS A 81 6.23 25.21 1.70
N ILE A 82 5.51 24.08 1.58
CA ILE A 82 5.84 22.82 2.29
C ILE A 82 7.23 22.33 1.87
N ILE A 83 7.50 22.31 0.55
CA ILE A 83 8.77 21.83 -0.03
C ILE A 83 9.91 22.80 0.30
N GLU A 84 9.80 24.07 -0.09
CA GLU A 84 10.87 25.07 0.10
C GLU A 84 11.16 25.33 1.58
N GLY A 85 10.10 25.33 2.41
CA GLY A 85 10.19 25.53 3.84
C GLY A 85 10.54 24.28 4.63
N ARG A 86 10.63 23.11 3.98
CA ARG A 86 10.84 21.79 4.61
C ARG A 86 9.93 21.60 5.83
N TRP A 87 8.64 21.88 5.64
CA TRP A 87 7.66 21.80 6.73
C TRP A 87 7.42 20.36 7.18
N LEU A 88 7.67 19.41 6.29
CA LEU A 88 7.48 17.99 6.46
C LEU A 88 8.79 17.26 6.20
N THR A 89 8.99 16.13 6.87
CA THR A 89 10.09 15.19 6.59
C THR A 89 9.51 13.90 6.02
N ALA A 90 10.05 13.47 4.88
CA ALA A 90 9.68 12.22 4.24
C ALA A 90 10.70 11.11 4.58
N ASN A 91 10.21 10.01 5.16
CA ASN A 91 11.01 8.81 5.40
C ASN A 91 10.30 7.56 4.86
N ALA A 92 11.08 6.60 4.39
CA ALA A 92 10.59 5.32 3.90
C ALA A 92 11.49 4.17 4.35
N VAL A 93 10.91 2.99 4.40
CA VAL A 93 11.64 1.72 4.50
C VAL A 93 11.03 0.74 3.51
N VAL A 94 11.89 0.07 2.76
CA VAL A 94 11.52 -0.99 1.81
C VAL A 94 12.22 -2.26 2.23
N GLY A 95 11.48 -3.36 2.33
CA GLY A 95 11.98 -4.70 2.58
C GLY A 95 11.73 -5.62 1.39
N LEU A 96 12.69 -6.47 1.03
CA LEU A 96 12.53 -7.50 0.00
C LEU A 96 13.04 -8.82 0.58
N TYR A 97 12.19 -9.85 0.58
CA TYR A 97 12.48 -11.10 1.28
C TYR A 97 12.14 -12.30 0.41
N PRO A 98 12.90 -13.41 0.50
CA PRO A 98 12.48 -14.69 -0.04
C PRO A 98 11.16 -15.06 0.62
N ALA A 99 10.21 -15.51 -0.20
CA ALA A 99 8.86 -15.81 0.25
C ALA A 99 8.34 -17.07 -0.42
N GLN A 100 7.41 -17.75 0.24
CA GLN A 100 6.72 -18.88 -0.36
C GLN A 100 5.27 -18.92 0.07
N ARG A 101 4.41 -19.38 -0.84
CA ARG A 101 3.03 -19.70 -0.53
C ARG A 101 2.94 -20.94 0.35
N VAL A 102 2.13 -20.86 1.40
CA VAL A 102 1.70 -22.00 2.23
C VAL A 102 0.17 -21.94 2.36
N GLY A 103 -0.54 -22.66 1.50
CA GLY A 103 -2.00 -22.59 1.45
C GLY A 103 -2.51 -21.21 1.04
N ASP A 104 -3.21 -20.53 1.95
CA ASP A 104 -3.70 -19.16 1.75
C ASP A 104 -2.72 -18.09 2.25
N ASP A 105 -1.56 -18.49 2.76
CA ASP A 105 -0.60 -17.58 3.39
C ASP A 105 0.68 -17.43 2.59
N ILE A 106 1.42 -16.37 2.91
CA ILE A 106 2.76 -16.11 2.37
C ILE A 106 3.73 -16.06 3.55
N VAL A 107 4.67 -16.98 3.58
CA VAL A 107 5.74 -17.01 4.60
C VAL A 107 6.96 -16.31 4.04
N LEU A 108 7.50 -15.34 4.78
CA LEU A 108 8.70 -14.57 4.43
C LEU A 108 9.88 -15.05 5.28
N TYR A 109 11.06 -15.11 4.67
CA TYR A 109 12.29 -15.64 5.29
C TYR A 109 13.39 -14.59 5.40
N ALA A 110 14.28 -14.76 6.37
CA ALA A 110 15.40 -13.85 6.61
C ALA A 110 16.40 -13.83 5.44
N ASP A 111 16.59 -14.97 4.78
CA ASP A 111 17.54 -15.16 3.70
C ASP A 111 17.15 -16.31 2.76
N GLU A 112 17.98 -16.54 1.74
CA GLU A 112 17.75 -17.53 0.68
C GLU A 112 17.76 -18.99 1.15
N SER A 113 18.25 -19.28 2.36
CA SER A 113 18.19 -20.63 2.94
C SER A 113 16.76 -21.05 3.28
N ARG A 114 15.85 -20.08 3.43
CA ARG A 114 14.42 -20.27 3.77
C ARG A 114 14.22 -21.08 5.06
N GLN A 115 15.17 -20.99 6.00
CA GLN A 115 15.10 -21.68 7.29
C GLN A 115 14.45 -20.82 8.38
N GLN A 116 14.86 -19.56 8.48
CA GLN A 116 14.35 -18.64 9.50
C GLN A 116 13.22 -17.79 8.93
N GLN A 117 12.00 -18.00 9.44
CA GLN A 117 10.85 -17.15 9.12
C GLN A 117 10.99 -15.80 9.82
N VAL A 118 10.67 -14.71 9.10
CA VAL A 118 10.61 -13.35 9.67
C VAL A 118 9.18 -12.90 9.91
N MET A 119 8.24 -13.34 9.07
CA MET A 119 6.81 -13.16 9.29
C MET A 119 6.00 -14.08 8.38
N THR A 120 4.74 -14.28 8.75
CA THR A 120 3.71 -14.83 7.86
C THR A 120 2.70 -13.74 7.56
N TRP A 121 2.47 -13.47 6.28
CA TRP A 121 1.35 -12.66 5.84
C TRP A 121 0.16 -13.58 5.61
N TYR A 122 -0.82 -13.48 6.51
CA TYR A 122 -2.00 -14.31 6.46
C TYR A 122 -3.01 -13.80 5.43
N GLY A 123 -3.39 -14.67 4.49
CA GLY A 123 -4.33 -14.32 3.43
C GLY A 123 -5.77 -14.69 3.74
N LEU A 124 -6.67 -13.96 3.07
CA LEU A 124 -8.09 -14.26 2.97
C LEU A 124 -8.44 -14.57 1.52
N ARG A 125 -9.26 -15.59 1.33
CA ARG A 125 -9.75 -16.05 0.03
C ARG A 125 -11.21 -15.65 -0.15
N GLN A 126 -11.53 -15.19 -1.36
CA GLN A 126 -12.92 -14.97 -1.76
C GLN A 126 -13.73 -16.27 -1.55
N GLN A 127 -14.89 -16.21 -0.90
CA GLN A 127 -15.73 -17.40 -0.66
C GLN A 127 -17.04 -17.43 -1.43
N THR A 128 -17.40 -16.33 -2.10
CA THR A 128 -18.60 -16.33 -2.96
C THR A 128 -18.40 -17.20 -4.20
N VAL A 129 -19.46 -17.90 -4.63
CA VAL A 129 -19.46 -18.63 -5.90
C VAL A 129 -19.20 -17.66 -7.04
N LYS A 130 -18.20 -17.95 -7.86
CA LYS A 130 -17.77 -17.05 -8.93
C LYS A 130 -18.45 -17.42 -10.25
N PRO A 131 -19.00 -16.43 -10.99
CA PRO A 131 -19.56 -16.69 -12.31
C PRO A 131 -18.43 -17.01 -13.32
N ASN A 132 -18.80 -17.71 -14.40
CA ASN A 132 -17.92 -17.95 -15.57
C ASN A 132 -16.60 -18.65 -15.23
N ASN A 133 -16.59 -19.57 -14.25
CA ASN A 133 -15.40 -20.26 -13.77
C ASN A 133 -14.25 -19.32 -13.35
N ASN A 134 -14.57 -18.09 -12.94
CA ASN A 134 -13.57 -17.20 -12.36
C ASN A 134 -13.03 -17.81 -11.05
N PRO A 135 -11.74 -17.62 -10.73
CA PRO A 135 -11.17 -18.18 -9.53
C PRO A 135 -11.64 -17.45 -8.28
N ASN A 136 -11.70 -18.18 -7.18
CA ASN A 136 -11.78 -17.64 -5.82
C ASN A 136 -10.38 -17.18 -5.40
N ARG A 137 -10.06 -15.91 -5.65
CA ARG A 137 -8.70 -15.37 -5.48
C ARG A 137 -8.30 -15.24 -4.01
N CYS A 138 -7.02 -15.51 -3.74
CA CYS A 138 -6.27 -15.08 -2.56
C CYS A 138 -4.97 -14.40 -3.03
N LEU A 139 -4.44 -13.43 -2.27
CA LEU A 139 -3.18 -12.79 -2.62
C LEU A 139 -2.00 -13.77 -2.63
N SER A 140 -2.06 -14.85 -1.83
CA SER A 140 -1.06 -15.91 -1.83
C SER A 140 -0.99 -16.70 -3.14
N ASP A 141 -2.02 -16.65 -3.98
CA ASP A 141 -2.02 -17.35 -5.28
C ASP A 141 -0.94 -16.80 -6.23
N PHE A 142 -0.49 -15.56 -6.00
CA PHE A 142 0.50 -14.85 -6.82
C PHE A 142 1.94 -14.93 -6.27
N VAL A 143 2.19 -15.88 -5.36
CA VAL A 143 3.52 -16.22 -4.86
C VAL A 143 3.72 -17.72 -5.06
N ALA A 144 4.87 -18.13 -5.55
CA ALA A 144 5.16 -19.54 -5.80
C ALA A 144 5.25 -20.31 -4.48
N ASP A 145 4.79 -21.56 -4.48
CA ASP A 145 5.11 -22.50 -3.41
C ASP A 145 6.52 -23.10 -3.58
N GLN A 146 6.97 -23.85 -2.57
CA GLN A 146 8.30 -24.46 -2.53
C GLN A 146 8.59 -25.46 -3.68
N THR A 147 7.55 -25.98 -4.34
CA THR A 147 7.67 -26.94 -5.46
C THR A 147 7.67 -26.26 -6.82
N GLN A 148 7.22 -25.01 -6.89
CA GLN A 148 7.05 -24.24 -8.12
C GLN A 148 8.29 -23.41 -8.45
N ALA A 149 8.69 -22.49 -7.56
CA ALA A 149 9.83 -21.61 -7.79
C ALA A 149 10.35 -20.96 -6.50
N ALA A 150 11.59 -20.46 -6.55
CA ALA A 150 12.10 -19.55 -5.53
C ALA A 150 11.51 -18.15 -5.78
N ASP A 151 10.55 -17.75 -4.95
CA ASP A 151 9.84 -16.47 -5.08
C ASP A 151 10.18 -15.49 -3.93
N TYR A 152 9.68 -14.27 -4.04
CA TYR A 152 9.97 -13.14 -3.18
C TYR A 152 8.74 -12.26 -2.98
N VAL A 153 8.68 -11.60 -1.83
CA VAL A 153 7.66 -10.58 -1.53
C VAL A 153 8.36 -9.36 -0.95
N GLY A 154 7.86 -8.19 -1.33
CA GLY A 154 8.31 -6.93 -0.77
C GLY A 154 7.36 -6.39 0.30
N LEU A 155 7.86 -5.51 1.14
CA LEU A 155 7.09 -4.70 2.07
C LEU A 155 7.56 -3.25 1.99
N PHE A 156 6.68 -2.33 2.34
CA PHE A 156 7.05 -0.93 2.49
C PHE A 156 6.26 -0.24 3.58
N ALA A 157 6.88 0.79 4.14
CA ALA A 157 6.21 1.82 4.91
C ALA A 157 6.83 3.17 4.55
N VAL A 158 5.99 4.15 4.27
CA VAL A 158 6.39 5.53 3.94
C VAL A 158 5.59 6.50 4.79
N THR A 159 6.21 7.62 5.13
CA THR A 159 5.52 8.75 5.77
C THR A 159 6.07 10.05 5.24
N THR A 160 5.19 11.03 5.10
CA THR A 160 5.51 12.44 4.85
C THR A 160 4.99 13.32 5.97
N GLY A 161 4.44 12.75 7.05
CA GLY A 161 3.78 13.50 8.12
C GLY A 161 4.68 13.97 9.26
N ILE A 162 5.99 13.67 9.24
CA ILE A 162 6.88 14.05 10.33
C ILE A 162 7.04 15.59 10.32
N GLY A 163 6.70 16.22 11.45
CA GLY A 163 6.67 17.68 11.59
C GLY A 163 5.30 18.32 11.33
N SER A 164 4.28 17.54 10.95
CA SER A 164 2.93 18.05 10.66
C SER A 164 2.32 18.79 11.85
N GLU A 165 2.47 18.26 13.07
CA GLU A 165 1.94 18.83 14.31
C GLU A 165 2.31 20.30 14.51
N LYS A 166 3.54 20.69 14.13
CA LYS A 166 4.01 22.08 14.25
C LYS A 166 3.23 23.03 13.35
N GLN A 167 2.97 22.62 12.10
CA GLN A 167 2.23 23.47 11.15
C GLN A 167 0.74 23.44 11.45
N GLU A 168 0.19 22.28 11.80
CA GLU A 168 -1.21 22.15 12.22
C GLU A 168 -1.50 23.07 13.41
N LYS A 169 -0.65 23.04 14.45
CA LYS A 169 -0.80 23.95 15.59
C LYS A 169 -0.73 25.41 15.17
N ARG A 170 0.17 25.78 14.25
CA ARG A 170 0.29 27.16 13.76
C ARG A 170 -0.99 27.63 13.05
N PHE A 171 -1.64 26.77 12.26
CA PHE A 171 -2.91 27.13 11.60
C PHE A 171 -4.05 27.24 12.61
N VAL A 172 -4.12 26.32 13.58
CA VAL A 172 -5.12 26.36 14.66
C VAL A 172 -4.95 27.63 15.51
N ASP A 173 -3.74 27.96 15.93
CA ASP A 173 -3.48 29.17 16.74
C ASP A 173 -3.80 30.47 15.98
N ALA A 174 -3.85 30.42 14.64
CA ALA A 174 -4.24 31.52 13.77
C ALA A 174 -5.73 31.49 13.36
N ASN A 175 -6.51 30.51 13.82
CA ASN A 175 -7.88 30.24 13.36
C ASN A 175 -8.01 30.12 11.82
N ASP A 176 -7.01 29.53 11.17
CA ASP A 176 -6.93 29.34 9.73
C ASP A 176 -7.30 27.88 9.36
N ASP A 177 -8.58 27.56 9.51
CA ASP A 177 -9.11 26.22 9.24
C ASP A 177 -8.91 25.80 7.78
N TYR A 178 -9.00 26.75 6.85
CA TYR A 178 -8.77 26.51 5.42
C TYR A 178 -7.36 26.00 5.16
N SER A 179 -6.34 26.71 5.63
CA SER A 179 -4.95 26.28 5.45
C SER A 179 -4.64 24.98 6.20
N ALA A 180 -5.28 24.73 7.34
CA ALA A 180 -5.13 23.48 8.08
C ALA A 180 -5.65 22.27 7.26
N ILE A 181 -6.83 22.39 6.64
CA ILE A 181 -7.41 21.36 5.77
C ILE A 181 -6.53 21.18 4.53
N LEU A 182 -6.14 22.28 3.88
CA LEU A 182 -5.30 22.26 2.68
C LEU A 182 -3.95 21.58 2.94
N PHE A 183 -3.30 21.91 4.07
CA PHE A 183 -2.04 21.30 4.48
C PHE A 183 -2.18 19.80 4.72
N LYS A 184 -3.24 19.36 5.42
CA LYS A 184 -3.50 17.94 5.68
C LYS A 184 -3.75 17.17 4.39
N ALA A 185 -4.55 17.72 3.48
CA ALA A 185 -4.81 17.13 2.17
C ALA A 185 -3.50 16.96 1.39
N LEU A 186 -2.63 17.98 1.36
CA LEU A 186 -1.34 17.91 0.68
C LEU A 186 -0.36 16.94 1.33
N ALA A 187 -0.32 16.86 2.66
CA ALA A 187 0.52 15.88 3.36
C ALA A 187 0.12 14.45 2.98
N ASP A 188 -1.19 14.16 2.94
CA ASP A 188 -1.74 12.89 2.50
C ASP A 188 -1.41 12.59 1.02
N ARG A 189 -1.59 13.57 0.11
CA ARG A 189 -1.19 13.44 -1.30
C ARG A 189 0.30 13.13 -1.45
N LEU A 190 1.16 13.77 -0.65
CA LEU A 190 2.60 13.49 -0.64
C LEU A 190 2.91 12.08 -0.12
N ALA A 191 2.16 11.55 0.85
CA ALA A 191 2.35 10.18 1.34
C ALA A 191 2.01 9.14 0.25
N GLU A 192 0.91 9.34 -0.48
CA GLU A 192 0.52 8.48 -1.61
C GLU A 192 1.50 8.60 -2.78
N ALA A 193 1.93 9.82 -3.12
CA ALA A 193 2.97 10.07 -4.11
C ALA A 193 4.28 9.35 -3.73
N PHE A 194 4.63 9.31 -2.44
CA PHE A 194 5.80 8.58 -1.96
C PHE A 194 5.64 7.06 -2.09
N ALA A 195 4.44 6.54 -1.84
CA ALA A 195 4.15 5.13 -2.06
C ALA A 195 4.30 4.74 -3.55
N GLU A 196 3.80 5.56 -4.47
CA GLU A 196 3.97 5.34 -5.92
C GLU A 196 5.44 5.47 -6.35
N CYS A 197 6.15 6.52 -5.89
CA CYS A 197 7.56 6.73 -6.16
C CYS A 197 8.42 5.54 -5.70
N MET A 198 8.23 5.07 -4.46
CA MET A 198 8.94 3.89 -3.95
C MET A 198 8.55 2.62 -4.69
N HIS A 199 7.28 2.45 -5.05
CA HIS A 199 6.85 1.30 -5.84
C HIS A 199 7.56 1.28 -7.20
N GLN A 200 7.56 2.39 -7.94
CA GLN A 200 8.29 2.51 -9.20
C GLN A 200 9.79 2.19 -9.01
N ARG A 201 10.42 2.74 -7.97
CA ARG A 201 11.82 2.45 -7.64
C ARG A 201 12.06 0.97 -7.32
N VAL A 202 11.09 0.30 -6.69
CA VAL A 202 11.13 -1.15 -6.45
C VAL A 202 11.09 -1.93 -7.75
N ARG A 203 10.14 -1.63 -8.64
CA ARG A 203 10.00 -2.31 -9.93
C ARG A 203 11.25 -2.17 -10.80
N LYS A 204 11.78 -0.94 -10.89
CA LYS A 204 12.89 -0.60 -11.79
C LYS A 204 14.26 -0.94 -11.24
N ASP A 205 14.50 -0.65 -9.95
CA ASP A 205 15.85 -0.70 -9.38
C ASP A 205 15.99 -1.68 -8.22
N LEU A 206 15.20 -1.56 -7.15
CA LEU A 206 15.48 -2.31 -5.92
C LEU A 206 15.20 -3.82 -6.07
N TRP A 207 14.04 -4.15 -6.64
CA TRP A 207 13.71 -5.52 -7.05
C TRP A 207 14.16 -5.74 -8.49
N GLY A 208 13.83 -4.82 -9.39
CA GLY A 208 14.41 -4.77 -10.73
C GLY A 208 13.79 -5.71 -11.76
N TYR A 209 12.54 -6.16 -11.54
CA TYR A 209 11.82 -6.99 -12.51
C TYR A 209 11.28 -6.22 -13.73
N ALA A 210 11.32 -4.89 -13.70
CA ALA A 210 10.87 -4.02 -14.79
C ALA A 210 11.85 -2.84 -15.01
N ALA A 211 13.14 -3.11 -15.20
CA ALA A 211 14.18 -2.09 -15.29
C ALA A 211 13.95 -1.07 -16.43
N ASP A 212 13.40 -1.52 -17.56
CA ASP A 212 13.16 -0.71 -18.76
C ASP A 212 11.80 0.04 -18.73
N GLU A 213 11.06 -0.03 -17.61
CA GLU A 213 9.77 0.65 -17.45
C GLU A 213 9.89 2.16 -17.64
N SER A 214 9.00 2.74 -18.46
CA SER A 214 8.92 4.19 -18.66
C SER A 214 7.46 4.63 -18.82
N PHE A 215 6.72 4.67 -17.70
CA PHE A 215 5.35 5.16 -17.65
C PHE A 215 5.27 6.64 -17.26
N SER A 216 4.30 7.35 -17.83
CA SER A 216 3.91 8.69 -17.37
C SER A 216 3.10 8.62 -16.07
N ASN A 217 2.98 9.74 -15.33
CA ASN A 217 2.20 9.76 -14.09
C ASN A 217 0.72 9.29 -14.27
N PRO A 218 -0.02 9.70 -15.33
CA PRO A 218 -1.37 9.15 -15.57
C PRO A 218 -1.39 7.63 -15.80
N GLU A 219 -0.32 7.06 -16.35
CA GLU A 219 -0.20 5.62 -16.56
C GLU A 219 0.16 4.87 -15.28
N LEU A 220 0.90 5.51 -14.37
CA LEU A 220 1.11 5.01 -13.01
C LEU A 220 -0.21 5.00 -12.21
N ILE A 221 -0.99 6.09 -12.28
CA ILE A 221 -2.32 6.20 -11.65
C ILE A 221 -3.27 5.14 -12.21
N ALA A 222 -3.20 4.86 -13.52
CA ALA A 222 -3.97 3.80 -14.18
C ALA A 222 -3.39 2.39 -13.95
N GLU A 223 -2.37 2.25 -13.11
CA GLU A 223 -1.73 0.98 -12.74
C GLU A 223 -1.25 0.15 -13.94
N LYS A 224 -0.76 0.79 -15.01
CA LYS A 224 -0.32 0.10 -16.24
C LYS A 224 0.95 -0.75 -16.09
N TYR A 225 1.58 -0.72 -14.91
CA TYR A 225 2.80 -1.45 -14.60
C TYR A 225 2.54 -2.90 -14.20
N GLN A 226 3.60 -3.71 -14.21
CA GLN A 226 3.58 -5.06 -13.69
C GLN A 226 3.60 -5.06 -12.15
N GLY A 227 2.79 -5.94 -11.54
CA GLY A 227 2.77 -6.14 -10.09
C GLY A 227 1.82 -5.20 -9.35
N ILE A 228 1.62 -5.45 -8.06
CA ILE A 228 0.70 -4.69 -7.21
C ILE A 228 1.33 -4.38 -5.86
N ARG A 229 0.77 -3.37 -5.17
CA ARG A 229 1.20 -2.92 -3.84
C ARG A 229 0.10 -2.96 -2.75
N PRO A 230 -0.51 -4.11 -2.45
CA PRO A 230 -1.67 -4.19 -1.55
C PRO A 230 -1.35 -3.73 -0.12
N ALA A 231 -2.24 -2.90 0.42
CA ALA A 231 -2.11 -2.32 1.76
C ALA A 231 -3.17 -2.92 2.72
N PRO A 232 -2.78 -3.38 3.92
CA PRO A 232 -3.72 -3.90 4.91
C PRO A 232 -4.85 -2.91 5.28
N GLY A 233 -6.09 -3.39 5.19
CA GLY A 233 -7.31 -2.60 5.34
C GLY A 233 -8.04 -2.32 4.03
N TYR A 234 -7.36 -2.50 2.88
CA TYR A 234 -8.00 -2.40 1.58
C TYR A 234 -8.75 -3.69 1.22
N PRO A 235 -9.69 -3.65 0.25
CA PRO A 235 -10.57 -4.79 -0.07
C PRO A 235 -9.87 -6.13 -0.39
N ALA A 236 -8.62 -6.10 -0.89
CA ALA A 236 -7.85 -7.30 -1.21
C ALA A 236 -7.21 -7.96 0.04
N CYS A 237 -6.99 -7.19 1.11
CA CYS A 237 -6.41 -7.65 2.37
C CYS A 237 -6.99 -6.84 3.54
N PRO A 238 -8.27 -7.05 3.89
CA PRO A 238 -8.99 -6.20 4.84
C PRO A 238 -8.52 -6.36 6.29
N ASP A 239 -7.74 -7.41 6.61
CA ASP A 239 -7.20 -7.61 7.95
C ASP A 239 -6.10 -6.57 8.28
N HIS A 240 -6.43 -5.60 9.13
CA HIS A 240 -5.50 -4.58 9.59
C HIS A 240 -4.35 -5.15 10.46
N SER A 241 -4.51 -6.33 11.06
CA SER A 241 -3.55 -6.90 12.02
C SER A 241 -2.19 -7.20 11.39
N ALA A 242 -2.16 -7.46 10.08
CA ALA A 242 -0.94 -7.69 9.31
C ALA A 242 0.09 -6.55 9.43
N LYS A 243 -0.36 -5.32 9.75
CA LYS A 243 0.54 -4.18 9.99
C LYS A 243 1.46 -4.37 11.18
N ARG A 244 1.07 -5.11 12.23
CA ARG A 244 1.93 -5.33 13.41
C ARG A 244 3.23 -6.02 13.02
N ALA A 245 3.11 -7.21 12.43
CA ALA A 245 4.27 -7.98 11.97
C ALA A 245 5.08 -7.22 10.91
N MET A 246 4.42 -6.53 9.98
CA MET A 246 5.09 -5.69 8.98
C MET A 246 5.93 -4.59 9.64
N PHE A 247 5.38 -3.87 10.62
CA PHE A 247 6.08 -2.80 11.32
C PHE A 247 7.26 -3.31 12.14
N ASP A 248 7.12 -4.48 12.75
CA ASP A 248 8.20 -5.14 13.50
C ASP A 248 9.34 -5.55 12.56
N VAL A 249 9.05 -6.21 11.44
CA VAL A 249 10.04 -6.65 10.44
C VAL A 249 10.76 -5.45 9.82
N LEU A 250 10.04 -4.39 9.47
CA LEU A 250 10.61 -3.18 8.89
C LEU A 250 11.29 -2.27 9.93
N GLN A 251 11.03 -2.49 11.22
CA GLN A 251 11.37 -1.61 12.33
C GLN A 251 10.95 -0.16 12.04
N CYS A 252 9.66 0.04 11.74
CA CYS A 252 9.10 1.33 11.32
C CYS A 252 9.34 2.49 12.31
N GLY A 253 9.60 2.19 13.59
CA GLY A 253 10.02 3.19 14.56
C GLY A 253 11.29 3.95 14.15
N ASP A 254 12.21 3.30 13.42
CA ASP A 254 13.45 3.93 12.94
C ASP A 254 13.20 5.05 11.92
N ILE A 255 12.06 5.02 11.24
CA ILE A 255 11.63 6.05 10.28
C ILE A 255 10.59 7.01 10.85
N GLY A 256 10.31 6.93 12.15
CA GLY A 256 9.36 7.81 12.84
C GLY A 256 7.90 7.41 12.63
N MET A 257 7.65 6.15 12.26
CA MET A 257 6.29 5.62 12.10
C MET A 257 5.90 4.70 13.28
N GLY A 258 4.62 4.71 13.64
CA GLY A 258 4.04 3.85 14.67
C GLY A 258 2.63 3.38 14.31
N LEU A 259 2.06 2.55 15.19
CA LEU A 259 0.68 2.10 15.11
C LEU A 259 -0.08 2.47 16.38
N THR A 260 -1.31 2.94 16.24
CA THR A 260 -2.25 3.11 17.36
C THR A 260 -2.79 1.75 17.82
N GLU A 261 -3.53 1.73 18.93
CA GLU A 261 -4.26 0.54 19.39
C GLU A 261 -5.23 -0.01 18.33
N SER A 262 -5.84 0.89 17.55
CA SER A 262 -6.74 0.57 16.43
C SER A 262 -6.02 0.24 15.12
N LEU A 263 -4.68 0.15 15.13
CA LEU A 263 -3.87 -0.15 13.94
C LEU A 263 -3.92 0.94 12.86
N ALA A 264 -4.26 2.17 13.24
CA ALA A 264 -4.02 3.34 12.40
C ALA A 264 -2.53 3.68 12.45
N MET A 265 -1.98 4.17 11.33
CA MET A 265 -0.58 4.57 11.26
C MET A 265 -0.40 5.97 11.83
N THR A 266 0.73 6.19 12.50
CA THR A 266 1.20 7.51 12.92
C THR A 266 2.56 7.78 12.27
N PRO A 267 2.82 8.98 11.71
CA PRO A 267 1.88 10.08 11.45
C PRO A 267 0.71 9.67 10.53
N ALA A 268 -0.37 10.45 10.50
CA ALA A 268 -1.55 10.15 9.70
C ALA A 268 -1.26 10.07 8.19
N ALA A 269 -0.43 10.98 7.69
CA ALA A 269 0.08 10.97 6.31
C ALA A 269 1.16 9.88 6.14
N SER A 270 0.71 8.63 6.08
CA SER A 270 1.55 7.45 5.94
C SER A 270 0.86 6.36 5.13
N VAL A 271 1.64 5.56 4.40
CA VAL A 271 1.16 4.40 3.64
C VAL A 271 2.08 3.21 3.94
N SER A 272 1.51 2.02 4.13
CA SER A 272 2.27 0.78 4.28
C SER A 272 1.58 -0.37 3.56
N GLY A 273 2.35 -1.30 3.01
CA GLY A 273 1.81 -2.43 2.29
C GLY A 273 2.86 -3.45 1.88
N PHE A 274 2.44 -4.36 1.03
CA PHE A 274 3.27 -5.40 0.44
C PHE A 274 3.52 -5.09 -1.04
N TYR A 275 4.51 -5.74 -1.64
CA TYR A 275 4.73 -5.76 -3.09
C TYR A 275 4.65 -7.20 -3.60
N LEU A 276 3.84 -7.43 -4.62
CA LEU A 276 3.76 -8.69 -5.35
C LEU A 276 4.16 -8.44 -6.81
N ALA A 277 5.20 -9.13 -7.28
CA ALA A 277 5.79 -8.88 -8.60
C ALA A 277 5.14 -9.68 -9.74
N HIS A 278 4.35 -10.71 -9.42
CA HIS A 278 3.80 -11.62 -10.42
C HIS A 278 2.94 -10.85 -11.44
N PRO A 279 3.11 -11.05 -12.77
CA PRO A 279 2.44 -10.25 -13.80
C PRO A 279 0.92 -10.41 -13.84
N GLN A 280 0.39 -11.51 -13.30
CA GLN A 280 -1.05 -11.74 -13.19
C GLN A 280 -1.63 -11.29 -11.84
N ALA A 281 -0.80 -10.74 -10.93
CA ALA A 281 -1.31 -10.20 -9.68
C ALA A 281 -2.19 -8.99 -9.95
N SER A 282 -3.38 -8.96 -9.35
CA SER A 282 -4.35 -7.89 -9.55
C SER A 282 -5.09 -7.59 -8.25
N TYR A 283 -5.55 -6.35 -8.07
CA TYR A 283 -6.46 -6.03 -6.98
C TYR A 283 -7.80 -6.74 -7.15
N PHE A 284 -8.40 -7.17 -6.04
CA PHE A 284 -9.73 -7.76 -5.97
C PHE A 284 -10.36 -7.44 -4.61
N ASN A 285 -11.67 -7.60 -4.50
CA ASN A 285 -12.35 -7.52 -3.20
C ASN A 285 -12.56 -8.94 -2.66
N VAL A 286 -12.03 -9.23 -1.46
CA VAL A 286 -12.27 -10.50 -0.74
C VAL A 286 -13.77 -10.75 -0.57
N GLY A 287 -14.54 -9.70 -0.28
CA GLY A 287 -15.97 -9.78 -0.04
C GLY A 287 -16.29 -10.42 1.31
N ARG A 288 -17.49 -11.02 1.40
CA ARG A 288 -17.90 -11.73 2.61
C ARG A 288 -17.20 -13.09 2.73
N ILE A 289 -16.84 -13.44 3.96
CA ILE A 289 -16.24 -14.71 4.35
C ILE A 289 -17.15 -15.44 5.36
N GLY A 290 -17.19 -16.76 5.29
CA GLY A 290 -17.90 -17.63 6.21
C GLY A 290 -17.13 -17.88 7.50
N GLU A 291 -17.85 -18.37 8.51
CA GLU A 291 -17.29 -18.69 9.82
C GLU A 291 -16.15 -19.72 9.75
N ASP A 292 -16.19 -20.64 8.79
CA ASP A 292 -15.16 -21.65 8.56
C ASP A 292 -13.79 -21.02 8.28
N GLN A 293 -13.75 -19.99 7.44
CA GLN A 293 -12.52 -19.28 7.12
C GLN A 293 -12.03 -18.40 8.27
N VAL A 294 -12.95 -17.80 9.05
CA VAL A 294 -12.57 -17.02 10.24
C VAL A 294 -11.94 -17.92 11.31
N GLN A 295 -12.51 -19.10 11.54
CA GLN A 295 -11.97 -20.10 12.47
C GLN A 295 -10.60 -20.62 11.99
N ASP A 296 -10.47 -20.91 10.71
CA ASP A 296 -9.20 -21.33 10.10
C ASP A 296 -8.13 -20.23 10.20
N LEU A 297 -8.48 -18.95 9.98
CA LEU A 297 -7.58 -17.83 10.17
C LEU A 297 -7.16 -17.65 11.64
N ALA A 298 -8.10 -17.79 12.58
CA ALA A 298 -7.83 -17.73 14.01
C ALA A 298 -6.80 -18.78 14.43
N LEU A 299 -6.99 -20.01 13.93
CA LEU A 299 -6.06 -21.12 14.17
C LEU A 299 -4.68 -20.84 13.59
N ARG A 300 -4.59 -20.32 12.35
CA ARG A 300 -3.31 -20.02 11.69
C ARG A 300 -2.54 -18.87 12.33
N GLN A 301 -3.25 -17.87 12.85
CA GLN A 301 -2.66 -16.74 13.58
C GLN A 301 -2.39 -17.05 15.06
N GLY A 302 -3.01 -18.10 15.62
CA GLY A 302 -2.92 -18.41 17.04
C GLY A 302 -3.64 -17.39 17.92
N VAL A 303 -4.78 -16.87 17.45
CA VAL A 303 -5.58 -15.83 18.14
C VAL A 303 -7.00 -16.31 18.40
N GLU A 304 -7.71 -15.59 19.28
CA GLU A 304 -9.12 -15.86 19.55
C GLU A 304 -10.01 -15.46 18.36
N VAL A 305 -10.97 -16.31 18.01
CA VAL A 305 -11.93 -16.07 16.91
C VAL A 305 -12.64 -14.72 17.06
N LYS A 306 -13.01 -14.36 18.29
CA LYS A 306 -13.72 -13.10 18.60
C LYS A 306 -12.91 -11.86 18.21
N ASP A 307 -11.59 -11.90 18.34
CA ASP A 307 -10.74 -10.76 17.99
C ASP A 307 -10.70 -10.55 16.47
N LEU A 308 -10.64 -11.64 15.70
CA LEU A 308 -10.76 -11.58 14.24
C LEU A 308 -12.15 -11.15 13.79
N GLN A 309 -13.22 -11.61 14.45
CA GLN A 309 -14.58 -11.18 14.11
C GLN A 309 -14.77 -9.67 14.28
N ARG A 310 -14.11 -9.07 15.28
CA ARG A 310 -14.12 -7.61 15.47
C ARG A 310 -13.35 -6.89 14.36
N LEU A 311 -12.18 -7.39 13.98
CA LEU A 311 -11.34 -6.78 12.94
C LEU A 311 -11.95 -6.94 11.54
N LEU A 312 -12.56 -8.09 11.27
CA LEU A 312 -13.16 -8.46 9.99
C LEU A 312 -14.67 -8.25 9.95
N ALA A 313 -15.25 -7.50 10.90
CA ALA A 313 -16.68 -7.22 10.95
C ALA A 313 -17.27 -6.73 9.60
N PRO A 314 -16.58 -5.89 8.79
CA PRO A 314 -17.07 -5.51 7.46
C PRO A 314 -17.14 -6.66 6.43
N ASN A 315 -16.49 -7.79 6.70
CA ASN A 315 -16.38 -8.95 5.83
C ASN A 315 -17.20 -10.16 6.32
N LEU A 316 -17.94 -10.06 7.42
CA LEU A 316 -18.84 -11.11 7.91
C LEU A 316 -20.27 -10.95 7.37
#